data_AF-A0A920BCV0-F1
#
_entry.id   AF-A0A920BCV0-F1
#
_cell.length_a   1.000
_cell.length_b   1.000
_cell.length_c   1.000
_cell.angle_alpha   90.00
_cell.angle_beta   90.00
_cell.angle_gamma   90.00
#
_symmetry.space_group_name_H-M   'P 1'
#
loop_
_entity.id
_entity.type
_entity.pdbx_description
1 polymer ?
#
loop_
_entity_poly.entity_id
_entity_poly.type
_entity_poly.pdbx_seq_one_letter_code
_entity_poly.pdbx_strand_id
1 'polypeptide(L)'
;MHQLNGPLREKPPILEWDAVLEKKVLLHRKELLLEQDFQISPEASEGIQDFEGELVFQACNNSICVPLSRQPFSAALEIRS
;
A
#
# COMPACT_ATOMS: atom_id res chain seq x y z
N MET A 1 0.08 17.77 10.95
CA MET A 1 0.07 16.71 9.92
C MET A 1 0.93 15.55 10.41
N HIS A 2 0.41 14.33 10.43
CA HIS A 2 1.20 13.14 10.81
C HIS A 2 2.36 12.94 9.82
N GLN A 3 3.51 12.47 10.31
CA GLN A 3 4.69 12.25 9.48
C GLN A 3 4.88 10.76 9.24
N LEU A 4 5.40 10.40 8.06
CA LEU A 4 5.79 9.02 7.78
C LEU A 4 6.97 8.64 8.68
N ASN A 5 6.85 7.52 9.39
CA ASN A 5 7.93 6.96 10.19
C ASN A 5 8.61 5.83 9.41
N GLY A 6 9.56 6.22 8.55
CA GLY A 6 10.28 5.29 7.68
C GLY A 6 9.54 4.95 6.38
N PRO A 7 10.15 4.08 5.55
CA PRO A 7 9.60 3.71 4.25
C PRO A 7 8.38 2.80 4.40
N LEU A 8 7.52 2.81 3.37
CA LEU A 8 6.46 1.82 3.21
C LEU A 8 7.08 0.43 3.18
N ARG A 9 6.57 -0.47 4.01
CA ARG A 9 7.02 -1.85 4.07
C ARG A 9 6.04 -2.72 3.32
N GLU A 10 6.56 -3.63 2.50
CA GLU A 10 5.80 -4.67 1.85
C GLU A 10 6.28 -6.03 2.33
N LYS A 11 5.37 -7.01 2.39
CA LYS A 11 5.78 -8.42 2.54
C LYS A 11 6.77 -8.78 1.43
N PRO A 12 7.79 -9.63 1.64
CA PRO A 12 8.76 -9.93 0.59
C PRO A 12 8.09 -10.41 -0.71
N PRO A 13 8.36 -9.76 -1.86
CA PRO A 13 7.85 -10.22 -3.14
C PRO A 13 8.57 -11.48 -3.60
N ILE A 14 7.97 -12.17 -4.57
CA ILE A 14 8.62 -13.28 -5.27
C ILE A 14 9.13 -12.81 -6.62
N LEU A 15 10.33 -13.28 -7.00
CA LEU A 15 10.89 -13.02 -8.33
C LEU A 15 10.42 -14.12 -9.29
N GLU A 16 9.64 -13.75 -10.30
CA GLU A 16 9.06 -14.70 -11.26
C GLU A 16 9.17 -14.18 -12.70
N TRP A 17 9.20 -15.09 -13.67
CA TRP A 17 9.12 -14.75 -15.08
C TRP A 17 7.68 -14.41 -15.46
N ASP A 18 7.45 -13.19 -15.94
CA ASP A 18 6.17 -12.78 -16.50
C ASP A 18 6.21 -12.92 -18.03
N ALA A 19 5.31 -13.74 -18.59
CA ALA A 19 5.27 -14.01 -20.03
C ALA A 19 4.71 -12.85 -20.86
N VAL A 20 3.95 -11.94 -20.25
CA VAL A 20 3.38 -10.76 -20.92
C VAL A 20 4.44 -9.65 -21.02
N LEU A 21 5.24 -9.50 -19.97
CA LEU A 21 6.30 -8.50 -19.90
C LEU A 21 7.67 -9.01 -20.41
N GLU A 22 7.76 -10.30 -20.72
CA GLU A 22 8.96 -11.01 -21.19
C GLU A 22 10.20 -10.75 -20.33
N LYS A 23 10.01 -10.68 -19.01
CA LYS A 23 11.10 -10.42 -18.06
C LYS A 23 10.81 -11.00 -16.68
N LYS A 24 11.86 -11.09 -15.85
CA LYS A 24 11.69 -11.36 -14.42
C LYS A 24 11.15 -10.11 -13.72
N VAL A 25 10.10 -10.29 -12.93
CA VAL A 25 9.46 -9.23 -12.14
C VAL A 25 9.31 -9.67 -10.69
N LEU A 26 9.38 -8.70 -9.77
CA LEU A 26 8.97 -8.89 -8.39
C LEU A 26 7.45 -8.74 -8.33
N LEU A 27 6.77 -9.76 -7.81
CA LEU A 27 5.30 -9.79 -7.73
C LEU A 27 4.81 -10.39 -6.41
N HIS A 28 3.54 -10.15 -6.10
CA HIS A 28 2.82 -10.81 -5.01
C HIS A 28 1.76 -11.76 -5.57
N ARG A 29 1.58 -12.90 -4.92
CA ARG A 29 0.53 -13.86 -5.24
C ARG A 29 -0.51 -13.86 -4.13
N LYS A 30 -1.79 -13.87 -4.53
CA LYS A 30 -2.99 -13.93 -3.67
C LYS A 30 -3.23 -12.68 -2.82
N GLU A 31 -2.21 -12.23 -2.10
CA GLU A 31 -2.32 -11.16 -1.10
C GLU A 31 -1.12 -10.22 -1.18
N LEU A 32 -1.40 -8.93 -1.03
CA LEU A 32 -0.44 -7.86 -0.82
C LEU A 32 -0.71 -7.26 0.55
N LEU A 33 0.32 -7.22 1.40
CA LEU A 33 0.28 -6.51 2.67
C LEU A 33 1.28 -5.35 2.61
N LEU A 34 0.76 -4.15 2.89
CA LEU A 34 1.51 -2.91 2.98
C LEU A 34 1.40 -2.36 4.40
N GLU A 35 2.52 -1.99 5.00
CA GLU A 35 2.60 -1.46 6.36
C GLU A 35 3.33 -0.13 6.35
N GLN A 36 2.68 0.91 6.87
CA GLN A 36 3.26 2.25 7.04
C GLN A 36 3.06 2.69 8.48
N ASP A 37 4.18 2.97 9.15
CA ASP A 37 4.13 3.61 10.46
C ASP A 37 4.03 5.13 10.29
N PHE A 38 3.29 5.76 11.19
CA PHE A 38 3.15 7.21 11.25
C PHE A 38 3.60 7.72 12.61
N GLN A 39 4.34 8.81 12.61
CA GLN A 39 4.56 9.60 13.81
C GLN A 39 3.39 10.58 13.97
N ILE A 40 2.64 10.40 15.05
CA ILE A 40 1.53 11.28 15.39
C ILE A 40 2.09 12.68 15.72
N SER A 41 1.47 13.71 15.15
CA SER A 41 1.89 15.09 15.41
C SER A 41 1.56 15.45 16.86
N PRO A 42 2.47 16.10 17.61
CA PRO A 42 2.20 16.50 18.99
C PRO A 42 1.08 17.55 19.10
N GLU A 43 0.74 18.21 17.99
CA GLU A 43 -0.36 19.19 17.89
C GLU A 43 -1.69 18.54 17.47
N ALA A 44 -1.72 17.21 17.26
CA ALA A 44 -2.91 16.51 16.84
C ALA A 44 -3.98 16.53 17.93
N SER A 45 -5.20 16.90 17.56
CA SER A 45 -6.35 16.81 18.46
C SER A 45 -6.66 15.36 18.81
N GLU A 46 -7.00 15.13 20.07
CA GLU A 46 -7.51 13.84 20.54
C GLU A 46 -8.82 13.46 19.82
N GLY A 47 -9.05 12.16 19.65
CA GLY A 47 -10.23 11.62 19.00
C GLY A 47 -9.92 10.86 17.71
N ILE A 48 -10.95 10.66 16.89
CA ILE A 48 -10.84 9.94 15.62
C ILE A 48 -10.52 10.93 14.51
N GLN A 49 -9.44 10.67 13.79
CA GLN A 49 -9.08 11.38 12.56
C GLN A 49 -9.14 10.41 11.38
N ASP A 50 -9.76 10.83 10.28
CA ASP A 50 -9.80 10.02 9.07
C ASP A 50 -8.48 10.14 8.30
N PHE A 51 -7.88 8.99 8.02
CA PHE A 51 -6.69 8.86 7.20
C PHE A 51 -7.08 8.36 5.81
N GLU A 52 -6.95 9.24 4.83
CA GLU A 52 -7.31 8.96 3.44
C GLU A 52 -6.07 8.72 2.58
N GLY A 53 -6.22 7.88 1.56
CA GLY A 53 -5.17 7.64 0.58
C GLY A 53 -5.66 6.95 -0.68
N GLU A 54 -4.74 6.69 -1.60
CA GLU A 54 -4.99 5.98 -2.85
C GLU A 54 -3.94 4.88 -3.04
N LEU A 55 -4.40 3.66 -3.31
CA LEU A 55 -3.55 2.56 -3.77
C LEU A 55 -3.57 2.53 -5.29
N VAL A 56 -2.38 2.55 -5.89
CA VAL A 56 -2.20 2.44 -7.35
C VAL A 56 -1.50 1.11 -7.63
N PHE A 57 -2.17 0.20 -8.33
CA PHE A 57 -1.66 -1.15 -8.57
C PHE A 57 -2.13 -1.73 -9.91
N GLN A 58 -1.43 -2.74 -10.40
CA GLN A 58 -1.81 -3.50 -11.59
C GLN A 58 -1.79 -4.99 -11.25
N ALA A 59 -2.83 -5.71 -11.66
CA ALA A 59 -2.94 -7.16 -11.47
C ALA A 59 -2.89 -7.89 -12.81
N CYS A 60 -2.28 -9.07 -12.83
CA CYS A 60 -2.15 -9.90 -14.02
C CYS A 60 -2.45 -11.37 -13.68
N ASN A 61 -2.91 -12.14 -14.68
CA ASN A 61 -3.15 -13.59 -14.55
C ASN A 61 -2.15 -14.44 -15.37
N ASN A 62 -0.92 -13.93 -15.54
CA ASN A 62 0.16 -14.51 -16.37
C ASN A 62 -0.09 -14.55 -17.89
N SER A 63 -1.26 -14.12 -18.37
CA SER A 63 -1.56 -14.01 -19.81
C SER A 63 -2.09 -12.63 -20.18
N ILE A 64 -2.78 -11.96 -19.27
CA ILE A 64 -3.36 -10.64 -19.45
C ILE A 64 -3.13 -9.84 -18.17
N CYS A 65 -2.80 -8.56 -18.34
CA CYS A 65 -2.81 -7.58 -17.26
C CYS A 65 -4.04 -6.69 -17.39
N VAL A 66 -4.73 -6.44 -16.29
CA VAL A 66 -5.77 -5.41 -16.27
C VAL A 66 -5.12 -4.02 -16.36
N PRO A 67 -5.85 -2.97 -16.76
CA PRO A 67 -5.36 -1.60 -16.67
C PRO A 67 -4.92 -1.23 -15.25
N LEU A 68 -4.07 -0.21 -15.14
CA LEU A 68 -3.65 0.35 -13.86
C LEU A 68 -4.89 0.76 -13.05
N SER A 69 -5.05 0.15 -11.87
CA SER A 69 -6.16 0.38 -10.96
C SER A 69 -5.79 1.42 -9.93
N ARG A 70 -6.75 2.27 -9.57
CA ARG A 70 -6.66 3.25 -8.51
C ARG A 70 -7.78 3.00 -7.53
N GLN A 71 -7.42 2.75 -6.28
CA GLN A 71 -8.38 2.41 -5.24
C GLN A 71 -8.21 3.38 -4.07
N PRO A 72 -9.17 4.30 -3.84
CA PRO A 72 -9.15 5.13 -2.66
C PRO A 72 -9.43 4.29 -1.42
N PHE A 73 -8.88 4.70 -0.29
CA PHE A 73 -9.21 4.14 1.02
C PHE A 73 -9.33 5.26 2.06
N SER A 74 -10.07 4.95 3.11
CA SER A 74 -10.12 5.74 4.33
C SER A 74 -9.99 4.79 5.53
N ALA A 75 -9.22 5.20 6.53
CA ALA A 75 -9.00 4.45 7.76
C ALA A 75 -9.12 5.39 8.96
N ALA A 76 -9.86 4.97 9.98
CA ALA A 76 -9.96 5.71 11.22
C ALA A 76 -8.66 5.57 12.03
N LEU A 77 -8.04 6.69 12.37
CA LEU A 77 -6.90 6.78 13.26
C LEU A 77 -7.37 7.36 14.60
N GLU A 78 -7.33 6.54 15.64
CA GLU A 78 -7.68 6.98 16.99
C GLU A 78 -6.45 7.53 17.72
N ILE A 79 -6.52 8.79 18.17
CA ILE A 79 -5.47 9.47 18.91
C ILE A 79 -5.92 9.62 20.36
N ARG A 80 -5.12 9.04 21.27
CA ARG A 80 -5.31 9.07 22.72
C ARG A 80 -4.06 9.67 23.39
N SER A 81 -4.27 10.47 24.43
CA SER A 81 -3.23 11.07 25.27
C SER A 81 -2.80 10.17 26.43
#